data_AF-A0A816HG06-F1
#
_entry.id   AF-A0A816HG06-F1
#
_cell.length_a   1.000
_cell.length_b   1.000
_cell.length_c   1.000
_cell.angle_alpha   90.00
_cell.angle_beta   90.00
_cell.angle_gamma   90.00
#
_symmetry.space_group_name_H-M   'P 1'
#
loop_
_entity.id
_entity.type
_entity.pdbx_description
1 polymer ?
#
loop_
_entity_poly.entity_id
_entity_poly.type
_entity_poly.pdbx_seq_one_letter_code
_entity_poly.pdbx_strand_id
1 'polypeptide(L)'
;FSGPGKSHKDAASVRSDYPIPPLTGIYYYEVKILSKGRDGYMGIGLSTSDVNLNRLPGWDKGSYGYHGDDGHSFCSSGSGIVYGPTFTTGDYVGCCVNFLENSCFYTRNGYNIGTSFRDIPADIYPTVGLQTPHEAIEANFGLSPFKFDIEKYMDEYREKTRRAIFECVVKENELLHQTQLRRIVSTYLVHYGYCATAEQFNKNAESVYADELNS
;
A
#
# COMPACT_ATOMS: atom_id res chain seq x y z
N PHE A 1 5.57 -25.84 8.73
CA PHE A 1 6.38 -26.40 7.62
C PHE A 1 6.80 -27.81 7.97
N SER A 2 6.56 -28.75 7.05
CA SER A 2 6.80 -30.19 7.26
C SER A 2 7.81 -30.80 6.28
N GLY A 3 8.42 -29.98 5.42
CA GLY A 3 9.47 -30.42 4.48
C GLY A 3 10.82 -30.69 5.17
N PRO A 4 11.82 -31.20 4.45
CA PRO A 4 13.11 -31.60 5.03
C PRO A 4 13.99 -30.41 5.44
N GLY A 5 13.86 -29.27 4.77
CA GLY A 5 14.58 -28.03 5.06
C GLY A 5 16.10 -28.15 5.04
N LYS A 6 16.66 -29.02 4.21
CA LYS A 6 18.11 -29.25 4.14
C LYS A 6 18.83 -28.21 3.30
N SER A 7 18.11 -27.54 2.40
CA SER A 7 18.67 -26.50 1.55
C SER A 7 17.61 -25.45 1.19
N HIS A 8 18.07 -24.32 0.66
CA HIS A 8 17.26 -23.29 -0.03
C HIS A 8 16.28 -23.81 -1.11
N LYS A 9 16.42 -25.05 -1.61
CA LYS A 9 15.44 -25.67 -2.54
C LYS A 9 14.19 -26.18 -1.83
N ASP A 10 14.23 -26.29 -0.51
CA ASP A 10 13.12 -26.74 0.32
C ASP A 10 12.23 -25.58 0.77
N ALA A 11 12.57 -24.33 0.40
CA ALA A 11 11.73 -23.18 0.69
C ALA A 11 10.37 -23.32 0.01
N ALA A 12 9.31 -22.92 0.71
CA ALA A 12 7.95 -22.91 0.21
C ALA A 12 7.22 -21.66 0.69
N SER A 13 6.57 -20.97 -0.23
CA SER A 13 5.75 -19.80 0.00
C SER A 13 4.28 -20.06 -0.31
N VAL A 14 3.44 -19.27 0.32
CA VAL A 14 2.01 -19.17 0.03
C VAL A 14 1.62 -17.71 -0.09
N ARG A 15 0.66 -17.42 -0.98
CA ARG A 15 0.08 -16.10 -1.18
C ARG A 15 -1.34 -16.07 -0.65
N SER A 16 -1.85 -14.87 -0.36
CA SER A 16 -3.29 -14.64 -0.23
C SER A 16 -4.04 -15.02 -1.51
N ASP A 17 -5.35 -15.24 -1.38
CA ASP A 17 -6.21 -15.60 -2.52
C ASP A 17 -6.37 -14.46 -3.55
N TYR A 18 -6.23 -13.21 -3.08
CA TYR A 18 -6.45 -12.00 -3.89
C TYR A 18 -5.29 -11.01 -3.72
N PRO A 19 -5.02 -10.18 -4.76
CA PRO A 19 -4.06 -9.10 -4.65
C PRO A 19 -4.62 -8.00 -3.75
N ILE A 20 -3.73 -7.14 -3.27
CA ILE A 20 -4.13 -5.94 -2.55
C ILE A 20 -4.83 -5.00 -3.55
N PRO A 21 -6.07 -4.57 -3.31
CA PRO A 21 -6.73 -3.61 -4.19
C PRO A 21 -6.00 -2.27 -4.12
N PRO A 22 -5.48 -1.70 -5.24
CA PRO A 22 -4.67 -0.48 -5.19
C PRO A 22 -5.41 0.74 -4.62
N LEU A 23 -6.74 0.74 -4.72
CA LEU A 23 -7.62 1.80 -4.22
C LEU A 23 -7.74 1.83 -2.69
N THR A 24 -7.18 0.86 -1.95
CA THR A 24 -7.18 0.90 -0.47
C THR A 24 -6.32 2.05 0.07
N GLY A 25 -5.37 2.56 -0.72
CA GLY A 25 -4.43 3.61 -0.32
C GLY A 25 -3.35 3.08 0.63
N ILE A 26 -3.75 2.55 1.79
CA ILE A 26 -2.88 1.88 2.75
C ILE A 26 -3.46 0.50 3.05
N TYR A 27 -2.62 -0.53 2.95
CA TYR A 27 -2.96 -1.91 3.30
C TYR A 27 -1.99 -2.44 4.34
N TYR A 28 -2.48 -3.21 5.30
CA TYR A 28 -1.67 -3.79 6.36
C TYR A 28 -2.13 -5.21 6.68
N TYR A 29 -1.17 -6.12 6.86
CA TYR A 29 -1.40 -7.43 7.43
C TYR A 29 -0.29 -7.75 8.43
N GLU A 30 -0.57 -8.61 9.40
CA GLU A 30 0.35 -8.96 10.47
C GLU A 30 0.49 -10.47 10.60
N VAL A 31 1.71 -10.93 10.84
CA VAL A 31 2.06 -12.34 10.97
C VAL A 31 2.59 -12.58 12.37
N LYS A 32 1.96 -13.47 13.11
CA LYS A 32 2.43 -13.98 14.39
C LYS A 32 3.31 -15.19 14.16
N ILE A 33 4.52 -15.18 14.72
CA ILE A 33 5.42 -16.33 14.67
C ILE A 33 5.04 -17.30 15.79
N LEU A 34 4.32 -18.37 15.45
CA LEU A 34 3.91 -19.40 16.41
C LEU A 34 5.09 -20.27 16.85
N SER A 35 6.00 -20.55 15.92
CA SER A 35 7.22 -21.32 16.15
C SER A 35 8.24 -20.99 15.07
N LYS A 36 9.47 -20.65 15.46
CA LYS A 36 10.58 -20.52 14.51
C LYS A 36 11.09 -21.86 13.97
N GLY A 37 10.56 -22.99 14.45
CA GLY A 37 11.05 -24.30 14.07
C GLY A 37 12.54 -24.48 14.38
N ARG A 38 13.23 -25.16 13.47
CA ARG A 38 14.66 -25.47 13.63
C ARG A 38 15.54 -24.23 13.49
N ASP A 39 15.50 -23.59 12.33
CA ASP A 39 16.44 -22.51 11.98
C ASP A 39 15.78 -21.13 11.90
N GLY A 40 14.47 -21.06 11.62
CA GLY A 40 13.72 -19.80 11.54
C GLY A 40 13.89 -19.06 10.21
N TYR A 41 14.11 -19.80 9.12
CA TYR A 41 14.21 -19.29 7.76
C TYR A 41 12.81 -18.97 7.22
N MET A 42 12.26 -17.89 7.76
CA MET A 42 10.91 -17.42 7.50
C MET A 42 10.98 -16.05 6.83
N GLY A 43 10.32 -15.91 5.68
CA GLY A 43 10.20 -14.64 4.97
C GLY A 43 8.76 -14.14 4.98
N ILE A 44 8.56 -12.85 5.27
CA ILE A 44 7.27 -12.18 5.23
C ILE A 44 7.36 -11.05 4.21
N GLY A 45 6.37 -10.91 3.34
CA GLY A 45 6.36 -9.81 2.38
C GLY A 45 5.31 -9.96 1.30
N LEU A 46 5.75 -9.83 0.05
CA LEU A 46 4.89 -9.55 -1.09
C LEU A 46 5.40 -10.30 -2.34
N SER A 47 4.50 -10.66 -3.24
CA SER A 47 4.87 -11.17 -4.56
C SER A 47 3.79 -10.93 -5.62
N THR A 48 4.19 -10.80 -6.88
CA THR A 48 3.28 -10.79 -8.03
C THR A 48 2.78 -12.20 -8.33
N SER A 49 1.72 -12.31 -9.13
CA SER A 49 1.01 -13.57 -9.42
C SER A 49 1.85 -14.63 -10.16
N ASP A 50 2.90 -14.24 -10.86
CA ASP A 50 3.80 -15.08 -11.66
C ASP A 50 5.02 -15.64 -10.89
N VAL A 51 5.26 -15.18 -9.65
CA VAL A 51 6.42 -15.61 -8.85
C VAL A 51 6.36 -17.09 -8.49
N ASN A 52 7.52 -17.76 -8.57
CA ASN A 52 7.70 -19.14 -8.13
C ASN A 52 7.57 -19.27 -6.60
N LEU A 53 6.64 -20.12 -6.15
CA LEU A 53 6.37 -20.32 -4.73
C LEU A 53 7.31 -21.33 -4.04
N ASN A 54 8.27 -21.95 -4.74
CA ASN A 54 9.31 -22.79 -4.12
C ASN A 54 10.55 -21.97 -3.68
N ARG A 55 10.31 -20.76 -3.20
CA ARG A 55 11.29 -19.73 -2.84
C ARG A 55 10.74 -18.92 -1.67
N LEU A 56 11.60 -18.31 -0.85
CA LEU A 56 11.15 -17.33 0.14
C LEU A 56 10.84 -15.98 -0.53
N PRO A 57 9.93 -15.16 0.03
CA PRO A 57 9.61 -13.84 -0.50
C PRO A 57 10.87 -12.98 -0.65
N GLY A 58 10.97 -12.24 -1.76
CA GLY A 58 12.08 -11.34 -2.05
C GLY A 58 13.18 -11.92 -2.94
N TRP A 59 13.28 -13.25 -3.05
CA TRP A 59 14.37 -13.91 -3.74
C TRP A 59 14.31 -13.87 -5.28
N ASP A 60 13.09 -13.80 -5.82
CA ASP A 60 12.84 -13.83 -7.25
C ASP A 60 12.23 -12.50 -7.72
N LYS A 61 12.40 -12.17 -9.01
CA LYS A 61 11.88 -10.94 -9.61
C LYS A 61 10.36 -10.83 -9.39
N GLY A 62 9.90 -9.65 -8.97
CA GLY A 62 8.49 -9.42 -8.63
C GLY A 62 8.12 -9.83 -7.21
N SER A 63 9.10 -10.25 -6.40
CA SER A 63 8.91 -10.58 -4.99
C SER A 63 9.76 -9.69 -4.08
N TYR A 64 9.23 -9.46 -2.87
CA TYR A 64 9.80 -8.59 -1.85
C TYR A 64 9.62 -9.25 -0.48
N GLY A 65 10.65 -9.26 0.37
CA GLY A 65 10.56 -9.99 1.64
C GLY A 65 11.51 -9.50 2.71
N TYR A 66 11.11 -9.68 3.96
CA TYR A 66 11.87 -9.45 5.17
C TYR A 66 12.04 -10.77 5.93
N HIS A 67 13.28 -11.16 6.22
CA HIS A 67 13.63 -12.50 6.68
C HIS A 67 14.00 -12.52 8.16
N GLY A 68 13.57 -13.57 8.86
CA GLY A 68 13.61 -13.64 10.32
C GLY A 68 14.96 -14.01 10.91
N ASP A 69 15.76 -14.78 10.18
CA ASP A 69 17.05 -15.31 10.62
C ASP A 69 18.17 -14.28 10.59
N ASP A 70 18.14 -13.34 9.64
CA ASP A 70 19.18 -12.33 9.44
C ASP A 70 18.67 -10.88 9.56
N GLY A 71 17.34 -10.66 9.60
CA GLY A 71 16.73 -9.34 9.61
C GLY A 71 16.92 -8.56 8.30
N HIS A 72 17.30 -9.23 7.21
CA HIS A 72 17.57 -8.58 5.94
C HIS A 72 16.29 -8.42 5.12
N SER A 73 16.30 -7.41 4.26
CA SER A 73 15.30 -7.22 3.21
C SER A 73 15.83 -7.74 1.88
N PHE A 74 14.96 -8.41 1.13
CA PHE A 74 15.24 -9.02 -0.17
C PHE A 74 14.28 -8.40 -1.18
N CYS A 75 14.82 -7.73 -2.20
CA CYS A 75 14.04 -7.02 -3.21
C CYS A 75 14.37 -7.60 -4.59
N SER A 76 13.55 -8.53 -5.06
CA SER A 76 13.72 -9.17 -6.37
C SER A 76 15.13 -9.74 -6.61
N SER A 77 15.76 -10.24 -5.55
CA SER A 77 17.17 -10.66 -5.53
C SER A 77 17.41 -11.68 -4.41
N GLY A 78 18.22 -12.70 -4.69
CA GLY A 78 18.70 -13.65 -3.68
C GLY A 78 19.72 -13.07 -2.70
N SER A 79 20.21 -11.86 -2.94
CA SER A 79 21.11 -11.14 -2.04
C SER A 79 20.33 -10.11 -1.23
N GLY A 80 20.22 -10.33 0.07
CA GLY A 80 19.57 -9.42 1.00
C GLY A 80 20.46 -8.25 1.41
N ILE A 81 19.84 -7.18 1.92
CA ILE A 81 20.51 -6.04 2.54
C ILE A 81 20.06 -5.88 3.99
N VAL A 82 20.96 -5.41 4.86
CA VAL A 82 20.65 -5.09 6.26
C VAL A 82 19.47 -4.11 6.30
N TYR A 83 18.45 -4.44 7.07
CA TYR A 83 17.23 -3.65 7.15
C TYR A 83 16.73 -3.51 8.59
N GLY A 84 16.38 -4.63 9.21
CA GLY A 84 15.74 -4.67 10.52
C GLY A 84 16.41 -5.67 11.46
N PRO A 85 15.89 -5.78 12.70
CA PRO A 85 16.32 -6.82 13.63
C PRO A 85 15.83 -8.21 13.20
N THR A 86 16.45 -9.28 13.66
CA THR A 86 15.88 -10.63 13.50
C THR A 86 14.53 -10.77 14.22
N PHE A 87 13.72 -11.75 13.82
CA PHE A 87 12.45 -12.07 14.49
C PHE A 87 12.29 -13.58 14.69
N THR A 88 11.56 -13.96 15.74
CA THR A 88 11.47 -15.37 16.18
C THR A 88 10.12 -15.67 16.85
N THR A 89 9.96 -16.89 17.37
CA THR A 89 8.78 -17.35 18.12
C THR A 89 8.27 -16.29 19.11
N GLY A 90 6.98 -15.98 19.02
CA GLY A 90 6.31 -15.00 19.87
C GLY A 90 6.31 -13.57 19.32
N ASP A 91 7.12 -13.26 18.32
CA ASP A 91 7.10 -11.96 17.65
C ASP A 91 5.86 -11.82 16.76
N TYR A 92 5.45 -10.56 16.60
CA TYR A 92 4.49 -10.13 15.60
C TYR A 92 5.20 -9.27 14.58
N VAL A 93 5.07 -9.59 13.30
CA VAL A 93 5.70 -8.88 12.19
C VAL A 93 4.63 -8.44 11.22
N GLY A 94 4.50 -7.12 11.06
CA GLY A 94 3.55 -6.53 10.13
C GLY A 94 4.21 -6.09 8.84
N CYS A 95 3.44 -6.07 7.77
CA CYS A 95 3.83 -5.56 6.46
C CYS A 95 2.79 -4.54 6.02
N CYS A 96 3.23 -3.30 5.83
CA CYS A 96 2.39 -2.19 5.41
C CYS A 96 2.74 -1.80 3.98
N VAL A 97 1.75 -1.76 3.10
CA VAL A 97 1.87 -1.23 1.74
C VAL A 97 1.15 0.10 1.68
N ASN A 98 1.88 1.16 1.38
CA ASN A 98 1.35 2.50 1.21
C ASN A 98 1.42 2.88 -0.27
N PHE A 99 0.28 2.78 -0.97
CA PHE A 99 0.13 3.15 -2.38
C PHE A 99 0.11 4.67 -2.60
N LEU A 100 -0.11 5.48 -1.55
CA LEU A 100 -0.06 6.93 -1.67
C LEU A 100 1.39 7.42 -1.87
N GLU A 101 2.34 6.73 -1.25
CA GLU A 101 3.78 7.04 -1.33
C GLU A 101 4.60 5.96 -2.06
N ASN A 102 3.92 5.00 -2.70
CA ASN A 102 4.52 3.84 -3.37
C ASN A 102 5.63 3.18 -2.54
N SER A 103 5.34 2.86 -1.27
CA SER A 103 6.33 2.31 -0.34
C SER A 103 5.80 1.13 0.46
N CYS A 104 6.71 0.29 0.94
CA CYS A 104 6.43 -0.72 1.95
C CYS A 104 7.39 -0.59 3.12
N PHE A 105 6.84 -0.73 4.31
CA PHE A 105 7.60 -0.84 5.55
C PHE A 105 7.11 -2.04 6.33
N TYR A 106 7.96 -2.53 7.24
CA TYR A 106 7.58 -3.56 8.18
C TYR A 106 7.43 -2.98 9.58
N THR A 107 6.70 -3.71 10.40
CA THR A 107 6.60 -3.43 11.84
C THR A 107 7.03 -4.66 12.61
N ARG A 108 7.64 -4.48 13.78
CA ARG A 108 7.90 -5.57 14.71
C ARG A 108 7.32 -5.23 16.08
N ASN A 109 6.48 -6.10 16.60
CA ASN A 109 5.86 -5.97 17.91
C ASN A 109 5.17 -4.61 18.15
N GLY A 110 4.52 -4.06 17.13
CA GLY A 110 3.82 -2.78 17.20
C GLY A 110 4.67 -1.55 16.90
N TYR A 111 5.94 -1.71 16.51
CA TYR A 111 6.83 -0.59 16.15
C TYR A 111 7.18 -0.63 14.66
N ASN A 112 7.04 0.51 13.97
CA ASN A 112 7.53 0.69 12.60
C ASN A 112 9.07 0.67 12.58
N ILE A 113 9.66 -0.20 11.74
CA ILE A 113 11.11 -0.37 11.62
C ILE A 113 11.70 0.28 10.35
N GLY A 114 10.94 1.15 9.69
CA GLY A 114 11.38 1.97 8.56
C GLY A 114 10.99 1.40 7.19
N THR A 115 11.05 2.23 6.16
CA THR A 115 10.73 1.84 4.78
C THR A 115 11.77 0.85 4.25
N SER A 116 11.29 -0.29 3.75
CA SER A 116 12.11 -1.34 3.14
C SER A 116 12.15 -1.23 1.62
N PHE A 117 11.02 -0.95 0.98
CA PHE A 117 10.89 -0.95 -0.48
C PHE A 117 10.15 0.28 -0.97
N ARG A 118 10.44 0.65 -2.22
CA ARG A 118 9.75 1.70 -2.99
C ARG A 118 9.34 1.14 -4.34
N ASP A 119 8.42 1.83 -5.00
CA ASP A 119 7.97 1.55 -6.38
C ASP A 119 7.39 0.13 -6.53
N ILE A 120 6.55 -0.27 -5.57
CA ILE A 120 5.90 -1.58 -5.56
C ILE A 120 4.80 -1.64 -6.62
N PRO A 121 4.71 -2.73 -7.40
CA PRO A 121 3.66 -2.89 -8.39
C PRO A 121 2.27 -3.01 -7.74
N ALA A 122 1.24 -2.65 -8.50
CA ALA A 122 -0.15 -2.63 -8.03
C ALA A 122 -0.76 -4.03 -7.83
N ASP A 123 -0.45 -5.00 -8.71
CA ASP A 123 -0.96 -6.39 -8.62
C ASP A 123 -0.05 -7.26 -7.73
N ILE A 124 -0.07 -6.95 -6.42
CA ILE A 124 0.81 -7.55 -5.43
C ILE A 124 0.02 -8.27 -4.34
N TYR A 125 0.52 -9.43 -3.90
CA TYR A 125 -0.15 -10.32 -2.95
C TYR A 125 0.66 -10.41 -1.65
N PRO A 126 0.04 -10.31 -0.46
CA PRO A 126 0.63 -10.79 0.78
C PRO A 126 1.19 -12.20 0.63
N THR A 127 2.45 -12.38 1.01
CA THR A 127 3.17 -13.62 0.82
C THR A 127 3.99 -13.94 2.05
N VAL A 128 3.91 -15.20 2.50
CA VAL A 128 4.76 -15.74 3.57
C VAL A 128 5.46 -16.99 3.06
N GLY A 129 6.73 -17.16 3.44
CA GLY A 129 7.51 -18.33 3.10
C GLY A 129 8.21 -18.92 4.30
N LEU A 130 8.30 -20.25 4.32
CA LEU A 130 8.94 -21.06 5.35
C LEU A 130 9.91 -22.04 4.66
N GLN A 131 10.94 -22.49 5.37
CA GLN A 131 11.94 -23.39 4.80
C GLN A 131 12.36 -24.53 5.74
N THR A 132 12.27 -24.38 7.07
CA THR A 132 12.80 -25.41 7.99
C THR A 132 11.73 -26.10 8.82
N PRO A 133 11.96 -27.38 9.22
CA PRO A 133 10.95 -28.15 9.94
C PRO A 133 10.41 -27.43 11.17
N HIS A 134 9.10 -27.57 11.40
CA HIS A 134 8.37 -27.05 12.56
C HIS A 134 8.25 -25.52 12.64
N GLU A 135 8.60 -24.79 11.59
CA GLU A 135 8.21 -23.39 11.45
C GLU A 135 6.68 -23.29 11.34
N ALA A 136 6.09 -22.38 12.09
CA ALA A 136 4.65 -22.15 12.11
C ALA A 136 4.36 -20.67 12.33
N ILE A 137 3.40 -20.16 11.56
CA ILE A 137 2.95 -18.77 11.59
C ILE A 137 1.43 -18.70 11.54
N GLU A 138 0.88 -17.58 11.96
CA GLU A 138 -0.54 -17.23 11.81
C GLU A 138 -0.62 -15.85 11.17
N ALA A 139 -1.36 -15.73 10.06
CA ALA A 139 -1.56 -14.46 9.38
C ALA A 139 -2.90 -13.83 9.79
N ASN A 140 -2.85 -12.56 10.16
CA ASN A 140 -4.00 -11.72 10.44
C ASN A 140 -4.16 -10.71 9.29
N PHE A 141 -5.25 -10.86 8.52
CA PHE A 141 -5.64 -9.93 7.45
C PHE A 141 -6.69 -8.91 7.89
N GLY A 142 -6.79 -8.64 9.20
CA GLY A 142 -7.75 -7.71 9.80
C GLY A 142 -8.93 -8.37 10.52
N LEU A 143 -8.90 -9.69 10.70
CA LEU A 143 -9.93 -10.42 11.47
C LEU A 143 -9.74 -10.30 12.99
N SER A 144 -8.59 -9.80 13.43
CA SER A 144 -8.29 -9.55 14.83
C SER A 144 -7.55 -8.22 14.97
N PRO A 145 -7.57 -7.57 16.15
CA PRO A 145 -6.81 -6.36 16.38
C PRO A 145 -5.32 -6.56 16.06
N PHE A 146 -4.74 -5.58 15.39
CA PHE A 146 -3.31 -5.53 15.11
C PHE A 146 -2.53 -5.05 16.34
N LYS A 147 -1.26 -5.46 16.45
CA LYS A 147 -0.35 -4.96 17.49
C LYS A 147 0.20 -3.59 17.12
N PHE A 148 0.36 -3.30 15.84
CA PHE A 148 0.62 -1.97 15.32
C PHE A 148 -0.67 -1.16 15.24
N ASP A 149 -0.63 0.09 15.69
CA ASP A 149 -1.75 1.02 15.58
C ASP A 149 -1.86 1.56 14.16
N ILE A 150 -2.38 0.71 13.26
CA ILE A 150 -2.57 1.05 11.84
C ILE A 150 -3.63 2.13 11.65
N GLU A 151 -4.62 2.20 12.53
CA GLU A 151 -5.68 3.21 12.46
C GLU A 151 -5.09 4.61 12.67
N LYS A 152 -4.26 4.79 13.70
CA LYS A 152 -3.53 6.04 13.91
C LYS A 152 -2.66 6.41 12.71
N TYR A 153 -1.93 5.44 12.14
CA TYR A 153 -1.12 5.69 10.94
C TYR A 153 -1.98 6.16 9.75
N MET A 154 -3.13 5.55 9.52
CA MET A 154 -4.05 5.95 8.45
C MET A 154 -4.63 7.35 8.70
N ASP A 155 -4.97 7.69 9.95
CA ASP A 155 -5.51 8.99 10.31
C ASP A 155 -4.48 10.12 10.16
N GLU A 156 -3.21 9.86 10.48
CA GLU A 156 -2.12 10.80 10.21
C GLU A 156 -1.99 11.13 8.71
N TYR A 157 -2.14 10.13 7.83
CA TYR A 157 -2.16 10.34 6.38
C TYR A 157 -3.41 11.07 5.90
N ARG A 158 -4.58 10.77 6.45
CA ARG A 158 -5.83 11.49 6.15
C ARG A 158 -5.70 12.97 6.48
N GLU A 159 -5.17 13.31 7.66
CA GLU A 159 -4.97 14.70 8.05
C GLU A 159 -3.92 15.40 7.21
N LYS A 160 -2.81 14.71 6.87
CA LYS A 160 -1.79 15.25 5.95
C LYS A 160 -2.39 15.57 4.57
N THR A 161 -3.14 14.64 3.99
CA THR A 161 -3.81 14.84 2.69
C THR A 161 -4.87 15.92 2.76
N ARG A 162 -5.71 15.92 3.81
CA ARG A 162 -6.73 16.95 4.03
C ARG A 162 -6.09 18.34 4.12
N ARG A 163 -5.03 18.48 4.90
CA ARG A 163 -4.27 19.73 5.03
C ARG A 163 -3.70 20.17 3.68
N ALA A 164 -3.06 19.27 2.94
CA ALA A 164 -2.52 19.58 1.62
C ALA A 164 -3.59 20.06 0.64
N ILE A 165 -4.81 19.53 0.71
CA ILE A 165 -5.95 19.99 -0.11
C ILE A 165 -6.38 21.40 0.30
N PHE A 166 -6.57 21.66 1.60
CA PHE A 166 -7.02 22.98 2.08
C PHE A 166 -5.96 24.08 1.92
N GLU A 167 -4.69 23.75 2.06
CA GLU A 167 -3.56 24.66 1.88
C GLU A 167 -3.13 24.79 0.41
N CYS A 168 -3.73 23.99 -0.49
CA CYS A 168 -3.48 24.10 -1.92
C CYS A 168 -4.00 25.45 -2.43
N VAL A 169 -3.09 26.43 -2.48
CA VAL A 169 -3.31 27.65 -3.22
C VAL A 169 -3.19 27.30 -4.69
N VAL A 170 -4.32 27.28 -5.40
CA VAL A 170 -4.34 27.16 -6.86
C VAL A 170 -3.59 28.37 -7.41
N LYS A 171 -2.33 28.18 -7.83
CA LYS A 171 -1.54 29.22 -8.48
C LYS A 171 -2.12 29.44 -9.88
N GLU A 172 -2.77 30.59 -10.06
CA GLU A 172 -3.07 31.32 -11.31
C GLU A 172 -4.56 31.41 -11.78
N ASN A 173 -5.00 32.68 -11.91
CA ASN A 173 -6.21 33.24 -12.50
C ASN A 173 -7.56 32.55 -12.20
N GLU A 174 -8.17 32.92 -11.07
CA GLU A 174 -9.58 32.63 -10.74
C GLU A 174 -10.53 32.87 -11.93
N LEU A 175 -10.28 33.91 -12.72
CA LEU A 175 -11.06 34.25 -13.91
C LEU A 175 -11.05 33.15 -14.99
N LEU A 176 -9.88 32.53 -15.22
CA LEU A 176 -9.71 31.48 -16.23
C LEU A 176 -10.41 30.19 -15.80
N HIS A 177 -10.34 29.84 -14.52
CA HIS A 177 -11.00 28.67 -13.95
C HIS A 177 -12.53 28.80 -13.99
N GLN A 178 -13.07 29.96 -13.60
CA GLN A 178 -14.50 30.22 -13.72
C GLN A 178 -14.95 30.09 -15.18
N THR A 179 -14.18 30.64 -16.12
CA THR A 179 -14.49 30.54 -17.55
C THR A 179 -14.46 29.10 -18.05
N GLN A 180 -13.45 28.31 -17.64
CA GLN A 180 -13.33 26.89 -18.02
C GLN A 180 -14.43 26.02 -17.41
N LEU A 181 -14.72 26.17 -16.12
CA LEU A 181 -15.80 25.46 -15.43
C LEU A 181 -17.15 25.78 -16.05
N ARG A 182 -17.43 27.06 -16.30
CA ARG A 182 -18.67 27.50 -16.97
C ARG A 182 -18.78 26.88 -18.36
N ARG A 183 -17.69 26.86 -19.13
CA ARG A 183 -17.68 26.23 -20.46
C ARG A 183 -18.00 24.73 -20.39
N ILE A 184 -17.42 24.00 -19.43
CA ILE A 184 -17.67 22.57 -19.24
C ILE A 184 -19.14 22.31 -18.88
N VAL A 185 -19.69 23.05 -17.91
CA VAL A 185 -21.09 22.91 -17.49
C VAL A 185 -22.04 23.26 -18.64
N SER A 186 -21.77 24.36 -19.35
CA SER A 186 -22.58 24.79 -20.49
C SER A 186 -22.57 23.78 -21.64
N THR A 187 -21.40 23.25 -22.00
CA THR A 187 -21.29 22.21 -23.04
C THR A 187 -21.97 20.91 -22.65
N TYR A 188 -21.89 20.49 -21.38
CA TYR A 188 -22.64 19.34 -20.89
C TYR A 188 -24.16 19.55 -21.03
N LEU A 189 -24.68 20.68 -20.56
CA LEU A 189 -26.11 20.98 -20.59
C LEU A 189 -26.64 21.01 -22.02
N VAL A 190 -25.90 21.60 -22.96
CA VAL A 190 -26.26 21.61 -24.39
C VAL A 190 -26.20 20.20 -24.98
N HIS A 191 -25.15 19.42 -24.69
CA HIS A 191 -24.96 18.09 -25.25
C HIS A 191 -26.08 17.11 -24.85
N TYR A 192 -26.57 17.21 -23.62
CA TYR A 192 -27.66 16.36 -23.10
C TYR A 192 -29.07 16.96 -23.29
N GLY A 193 -29.20 18.06 -24.05
CA GLY A 193 -30.50 18.63 -24.43
C GLY A 193 -31.18 19.50 -23.37
N TYR A 194 -30.47 19.87 -22.30
CA TYR A 194 -30.95 20.77 -21.24
C TYR A 194 -30.85 22.25 -21.65
N CYS A 195 -31.31 22.60 -22.85
CA CYS A 195 -31.08 23.91 -23.46
C CYS A 195 -31.61 25.09 -22.63
N ALA A 196 -32.81 24.98 -22.04
CA ALA A 196 -33.37 26.02 -21.17
C ALA A 196 -32.53 26.25 -19.91
N THR A 197 -31.91 25.19 -19.38
CA THR A 197 -31.00 25.29 -18.22
C THR A 197 -29.66 25.88 -18.63
N ALA A 198 -29.14 25.51 -19.81
CA ALA A 198 -27.91 26.09 -20.37
C ALA A 198 -28.03 27.60 -20.60
N GLU A 199 -29.16 28.07 -21.14
CA GLU A 199 -29.43 29.50 -21.32
C GLU A 199 -29.46 30.25 -19.98
N GLN A 200 -30.17 29.71 -18.99
CA GLN A 200 -30.25 30.36 -17.69
C GLN A 200 -28.90 30.37 -16.96
N PHE A 201 -28.13 29.29 -17.09
CA PHE A 201 -26.78 29.18 -16.54
C PHE A 201 -25.83 30.23 -17.15
N ASN A 202 -25.85 30.39 -18.48
CA ASN A 202 -25.01 31.39 -19.17
C ASN A 202 -25.42 32.83 -18.83
N LYS A 203 -26.73 33.13 -18.71
CA LYS A 203 -27.21 34.48 -18.31
C LYS A 203 -26.79 34.88 -16.91
N ASN A 204 -26.93 33.97 -15.93
CA ASN A 204 -26.48 34.22 -14.56
C ASN A 204 -24.96 34.41 -14.48
N ALA A 205 -24.20 33.73 -15.35
CA ALA A 205 -22.77 33.90 -15.46
C ALA A 205 -22.37 35.31 -15.95
N GLU A 206 -23.11 35.88 -16.91
CA GLU A 206 -22.87 37.24 -17.42
C GLU A 206 -23.21 38.32 -16.39
N SER A 207 -24.26 38.15 -15.58
CA SER A 207 -24.64 39.14 -14.55
C SER A 207 -23.62 39.25 -13.42
N VAL A 208 -23.03 38.13 -12.99
CA VAL A 208 -22.01 38.12 -11.93
C VAL A 208 -20.74 38.88 -12.35
N TYR A 209 -20.36 38.83 -13.63
CA TYR A 209 -19.21 39.60 -14.14
C TYR A 209 -19.48 41.11 -14.21
N ALA A 210 -20.71 41.51 -14.51
CA ALA A 210 -21.10 42.91 -14.52
C ALA A 210 -21.11 43.52 -13.11
N ASP A 211 -21.44 42.72 -12.09
CA ASP A 211 -21.42 43.17 -10.69
C ASP A 211 -19.98 43.26 -10.14
N GLU A 212 -19.10 42.28 -10.44
CA GLU A 212 -17.69 42.30 -10.01
C GLU A 212 -16.85 43.42 -10.66
N LEU A 213 -17.22 43.89 -11.86
CA LEU A 213 -16.55 45.03 -12.54
C LEU A 213 -17.02 46.40 -12.03
N ASN A 214 -18.15 46.46 -11.33
CA ASN A 214 -18.77 47.70 -10.83
C ASN A 214 -18.59 47.91 -9.31
N SER A 215 -17.90 46.99 -8.63
CA SER A 215 -17.56 47.01 -7.20
C SER A 215 -16.06 47.17 -6.97
#